data_AF-A0A6P1DZ04-F1
#
_entry.id   AF-A0A6P1DZ04-F1
#
_cell.length_a   1.000
_cell.length_b   1.000
_cell.length_c   1.000
_cell.angle_alpha   90.00
_cell.angle_beta   90.00
_cell.angle_gamma   90.00
#
_symmetry.space_group_name_H-M   'P 1'
#
loop_
_entity.id
_entity.type
_entity.pdbx_description
1 polymer ?
#
loop_
_entity_poly.entity_id
_entity_poly.type
_entity_poly.pdbx_seq_one_letter_code
_entity_poly.pdbx_strand_id
1 'polypeptide(L)' 'MSNPEHPAPVSNLADDDMQAIPRALVRAARRAREIAAQTGTPLIISRAGQVVEYPVTDRDPEQADSDGSR' A
#
# COMPACT_ATOMS: atom_id res chain seq x y z
N MET A 1 -5.87 -18.93 10.10
CA MET A 1 -5.15 -17.78 10.70
C MET A 1 -5.71 -16.54 10.05
N SER A 2 -6.56 -15.80 10.76
CA SER A 2 -7.26 -14.64 10.20
C SER A 2 -6.24 -13.53 9.92
N ASN A 3 -6.15 -13.10 8.66
CA ASN A 3 -5.41 -11.91 8.28
C ASN A 3 -6.07 -10.72 9.02
N PRO A 4 -5.32 -9.86 9.74
CA PRO A 4 -5.95 -8.68 10.31
C PRO A 4 -6.41 -7.79 9.16
N GLU A 5 -7.72 -7.68 8.93
CA GLU A 5 -8.26 -6.61 8.10
C GLU A 5 -7.82 -5.29 8.73
N HIS A 6 -6.84 -4.64 8.11
CA HIS A 6 -6.57 -3.24 8.41
C HIS A 6 -7.71 -2.44 7.78
N PRO A 7 -8.55 -1.75 8.58
CA PRO A 7 -9.62 -0.94 8.02
C PRO A 7 -9.03 0.08 7.06
N ALA A 8 -9.68 0.26 5.90
CA ALA A 8 -9.25 1.25 4.92
C ALA A 8 -9.13 2.62 5.60
N PRO A 9 -8.06 3.39 5.34
CA PRO A 9 -7.88 4.68 5.98
C PRO A 9 -9.03 5.62 5.60
N VAL A 10 -9.60 6.29 6.59
CA VAL A 10 -10.67 7.28 6.43
C VAL A 10 -10.15 8.67 6.79
N SER A 11 -10.68 9.71 6.13
CA SER A 11 -10.36 11.09 6.47
C SER A 11 -11.25 11.52 7.63
N ASN A 12 -10.67 12.16 8.64
CA ASN A 12 -11.41 12.78 9.74
C ASN A 12 -11.36 14.32 9.66
N LEU A 13 -10.93 14.86 8.52
CA LEU A 13 -10.90 16.30 8.27
C LEU A 13 -12.33 16.80 8.05
N ALA A 14 -12.59 18.05 8.43
CA ALA A 14 -13.89 18.69 8.19
C ALA A 14 -14.06 19.18 6.74
N ASP A 15 -12.97 19.22 5.98
CA ASP A 15 -12.95 19.64 4.58
C ASP A 15 -13.51 18.51 3.69
N ASP A 16 -14.59 18.82 2.98
CA ASP A 16 -15.29 17.88 2.09
C ASP A 16 -14.42 17.44 0.91
N ASP A 17 -13.56 18.34 0.39
CA ASP A 17 -12.67 18.01 -0.73
C ASP A 17 -11.56 17.02 -0.29
N MET A 18 -11.24 17.00 1.00
CA MET A 18 -10.22 16.11 1.57
C MET A 18 -10.73 14.71 1.92
N GLN A 19 -12.04 14.43 1.81
CA GLN A 19 -12.61 13.13 2.16
C GLN A 19 -12.10 11.98 1.27
N ALA A 20 -11.83 12.27 0.01
CA ALA A 20 -11.39 11.27 -0.96
C ALA A 20 -9.88 10.98 -0.92
N ILE A 21 -9.09 11.77 -0.17
CA ILE A 21 -7.63 11.70 -0.16
C ILE A 21 -7.10 10.31 0.26
N PRO A 22 -7.59 9.67 1.34
CA PRO A 22 -7.08 8.36 1.74
C PRO A 22 -7.20 7.30 0.64
N ARG A 23 -8.34 7.28 -0.08
CA ARG A 23 -8.55 6.37 -1.20
C ARG A 23 -7.61 6.66 -2.38
N ALA A 24 -7.36 7.94 -2.67
CA ALA A 24 -6.40 8.33 -3.68
C ALA A 24 -4.97 7.89 -3.32
N LEU A 25 -4.58 8.03 -2.05
CA LEU A 25 -3.28 7.59 -1.55
C LEU A 25 -3.11 6.08 -1.64
N VAL A 26 -4.12 5.28 -1.28
CA VAL A 26 -4.06 3.81 -1.43
C VAL A 26 -3.80 3.40 -2.87
N ARG A 27 -4.51 4.02 -3.82
CA ARG A 27 -4.30 3.79 -5.26
C ARG A 27 -2.90 4.19 -5.71
N ALA A 28 -2.44 5.37 -5.31
CA ALA A 28 -1.12 5.87 -5.65
C ALA A 28 -0.01 4.96 -5.11
N ALA A 29 -0.13 4.52 -3.85
CA ALA A 29 0.81 3.59 -3.22
C ALA A 29 0.85 2.25 -3.93
N ARG A 30 -0.32 1.70 -4.34
CA ARG A 30 -0.37 0.46 -5.14
C ARG A 30 0.38 0.63 -6.46
N ARG A 31 0.07 1.69 -7.22
CA ARG A 31 0.73 1.95 -8.50
C ARG A 31 2.24 2.18 -8.35
N ALA A 32 2.67 2.87 -7.30
CA ALA A 32 4.08 3.08 -7.02
C ALA A 32 4.82 1.76 -6.78
N ARG A 33 4.20 0.80 -6.08
CA ARG A 33 4.76 -0.55 -5.86
C ARG A 33 4.85 -1.36 -7.14
N GLU A 34 3.83 -1.29 -8.00
CA GLU A 34 3.87 -1.94 -9.32
C GLU A 34 5.05 -1.42 -10.15
N ILE A 35 5.25 -0.09 -10.18
CA ILE A 35 6.38 0.52 -10.90
C ILE A 35 7.70 0.10 -10.25
N ALA A 36 7.78 0.12 -8.92
CA ALA A 36 8.98 -0.25 -8.19
C ALA A 36 9.43 -1.69 -8.47
N ALA A 37 8.48 -2.64 -8.56
CA ALA A 37 8.76 -4.01 -8.96
C ALA A 37 9.33 -4.09 -10.39
N GLN A 38 8.71 -3.37 -11.33
CA GLN A 38 9.12 -3.36 -12.75
C GLN A 38 10.50 -2.73 -12.96
N THR A 39 10.86 -1.72 -12.16
CA THR A 39 12.13 -0.99 -12.29
C THR A 39 13.22 -1.50 -11.35
N GLY A 40 12.93 -2.52 -10.54
CA GLY A 40 13.84 -3.01 -9.51
C GLY A 40 14.17 -1.95 -8.44
N THR A 41 13.27 -1.00 -8.22
CA THR A 41 13.44 0.05 -7.22
C THR A 41 13.00 -0.47 -5.85
N PRO A 42 13.85 -0.44 -4.81
CA PRO A 42 13.47 -0.91 -3.48
C PRO A 42 12.54 0.10 -2.77
N LEU A 43 11.70 -0.41 -1.88
CA LEU A 43 10.99 0.41 -0.91
C LEU A 43 11.88 0.69 0.29
N ILE A 44 11.81 1.91 0.82
CA ILE A 44 12.46 2.27 2.08
C ILE A 44 11.39 2.27 3.17
N ILE A 45 11.51 1.41 4.17
CA ILE A 45 10.54 1.30 5.27
C ILE A 45 11.22 1.52 6.62
N SER A 46 10.47 2.04 7.59
CA SER A 46 10.89 2.07 8.99
C SER A 46 10.30 0.86 9.71
N ARG A 47 11.16 -0.01 10.25
CA ARG A 47 10.77 -1.19 11.01
C ARG A 47 11.50 -1.19 12.35
N ALA A 48 10.75 -1.20 13.44
CA ALA A 48 11.31 -1.15 14.80
C ALA A 48 12.29 0.03 15.01
N GLY A 49 12.01 1.19 14.40
CA GLY A 49 12.85 2.38 14.49
C GLY A 49 14.10 2.36 13.61
N GLN A 50 14.29 1.31 12.78
CA GLN A 50 15.38 1.22 11.82
C GLN A 50 14.87 1.41 10.40
N VAL A 51 15.59 2.20 9.61
CA VAL A 51 15.35 2.34 8.18
C VAL A 51 15.97 1.16 7.46
N VAL A 52 15.15 0.43 6.69
CA VAL A 52 15.59 -0.75 5.94
C VAL A 52 15.13 -0.66 4.48
N GLU A 53 15.99 -1.14 3.58
CA GLU A 53 15.63 -1.35 2.18
C GLU A 53 14.88 -2.67 2.04
N TYR A 54 13.73 -2.63 1.38
CA TYR A 54 12.90 -3.77 1.11
C TYR A 54 12.78 -3.97 -0.40
N PRO A 55 13.36 -5.03 -0.98
CA PRO A 55 13.24 -5.31 -2.40
C PRO A 55 11.78 -5.61 -2.73
N VAL A 56 11.25 -4.95 -3.77
CA VAL A 56 9.90 -5.24 -4.27
C VAL A 56 10.03 -6.22 -5.42
N THR A 57 9.31 -7.34 -5.32
CA THR A 57 9.26 -8.33 -6.41
C THR A 57 7.85 -8.42 -6.97
N ASP A 58 7.71 -8.78 -8.25
CA ASP A 58 6.41 -9.03 -8.89
C ASP A 58 5.57 -10.13 -8.20
N ARG A 59 6.19 -10.87 -7.27
CA ARG A 59 5.57 -11.96 -6.50
C ARG A 59 5.31 -11.61 -5.03
N ASP A 60 5.44 -10.35 -4.61
CA ASP A 60 5.16 -10.00 -3.22
C ASP A 60 3.69 -10.31 -2.86
N PRO A 61 3.45 -11.24 -1.92
CA PRO A 61 2.13 -11.84 -1.70
C PRO A 61 1.12 -10.91 -1.03
N GLU A 62 1.50 -9.69 -0.60
CA GLU A 62 0.53 -8.68 -0.15
C GLU A 62 -0.35 -8.10 -1.27
N GLN A 63 -0.06 -8.42 -2.55
CA GLN A 63 -0.83 -7.94 -3.70
C GLN A 63 -1.77 -9.00 -4.31
N ALA A 64 -1.67 -10.29 -3.94
CA ALA A 64 -2.37 -11.38 -4.63
C ALA A 64 -3.84 -11.57 -4.22
N ASP A 65 -4.29 -11.04 -3.09
CA ASP A 65 -5.59 -11.41 -2.49
C ASP A 65 -6.72 -10.37 -2.69
N SER A 66 -6.67 -9.53 -3.73
CA SER A 66 -7.80 -8.61 -4.04
C SER A 66 -8.41 -8.76 -5.44
N ASP A 67 -7.91 -9.68 -6.27
CA ASP A 67 -8.48 -10.00 -7.58
C ASP A 67 -9.03 -11.43 -7.58
N GLY A 68 -10.17 -11.65 -6.93
CA GLY A 68 -10.68 -13.00 -6.72
C GLY A 68 -12.00 -13.11 -5.97
N SER A 69 -13.03 -12.36 -6.37
CA SER A 69 -14.42 -12.81 -6.18
C SER A 69 -15.29 -12.23 -7.28
N ARG A 70 -15.52 -13.10 -8.27
CA ARG A 70 -16.55 -13.00 -9.29
C ARG A 70 -17.86 -13.54 -8.72
#